data_AF-A0A5C8ILN3-F1
#
_entry.id   AF-A0A5C8ILN3-F1
#
_cell.length_a   1.000
_cell.length_b   1.000
_cell.length_c   1.000
_cell.angle_alpha   90.00
_cell.angle_beta   90.00
_cell.angle_gamma   90.00
#
_symmetry.space_group_name_H-M   'P 1'
#
loop_
_entity.id
_entity.type
_entity.pdbx_description
1 polymer ?
#
loop_
_entity_poly.entity_id
_entity_poly.type
_entity_poly.pdbx_seq_one_letter_code
_entity_poly.pdbx_strand_id
1 'polypeptide(L)'
;MTKRDYFAEIQELRIRNPERKGSFDAMLYRLEPLQKVTNDLLKKRKLSSNDLELLRYVPVGAIACIEGYYKGLVRDLIDFGSPYRENIVNLREIKPTLEGLVGLHGGKATLGEFVSHFVGISNVEDIERYMSAILGTEFLKDLKTQTGLAEKVFSGVSRAFELRHIVVHELAPKARATAQQASEYVMWAFFLLMATERYLQGVLEHEESGA
;
A
#
# COMPACT_ATOMS: atom_id res chain seq x y z
N MET A 1 -25.73 1.11 -16.03
CA MET A 1 -24.56 0.70 -15.22
C MET A 1 -25.03 -0.31 -14.20
N THR A 2 -24.49 -1.52 -14.22
CA THR A 2 -24.77 -2.55 -13.22
C THR A 2 -24.32 -2.06 -11.85
N LYS A 3 -25.16 -2.21 -10.82
CA LYS A 3 -24.80 -1.85 -9.43
C LYS A 3 -23.61 -2.71 -9.00
N ARG A 4 -22.54 -2.08 -8.50
CA ARG A 4 -21.35 -2.80 -7.99
C ARG A 4 -21.74 -3.61 -6.76
N ASP A 5 -21.29 -4.87 -6.71
CA ASP A 5 -21.46 -5.76 -5.56
C ASP A 5 -20.14 -5.85 -4.79
N TYR A 6 -20.00 -5.00 -3.78
CA TYR A 6 -18.79 -4.93 -2.96
C TYR A 6 -18.45 -6.25 -2.26
N PHE A 7 -19.46 -7.05 -1.90
CA PHE A 7 -19.20 -8.33 -1.22
C PHE A 7 -18.67 -9.38 -2.18
N ALA A 8 -19.19 -9.42 -3.42
CA ALA A 8 -18.63 -10.27 -4.46
C ALA A 8 -17.15 -9.88 -4.74
N GLU A 9 -16.86 -8.59 -4.87
CA GLU A 9 -15.49 -8.10 -5.07
C GLU A 9 -14.58 -8.48 -3.88
N ILE A 10 -15.06 -8.35 -2.64
CA ILE A 10 -14.32 -8.80 -1.44
C ILE A 10 -14.06 -10.32 -1.49
N GLN A 11 -15.05 -11.14 -1.84
CA GLN A 11 -14.85 -12.60 -1.96
C GLN A 11 -13.81 -12.94 -3.05
N GLU A 12 -13.85 -12.26 -4.19
CA GLU A 12 -12.84 -12.45 -5.25
C GLU A 12 -11.42 -12.13 -4.75
N LEU A 13 -11.26 -11.09 -3.93
CA LEU A 13 -9.97 -10.77 -3.32
C LEU A 13 -9.50 -11.89 -2.38
N ARG A 14 -10.40 -12.52 -1.62
CA ARG A 14 -10.06 -13.68 -0.77
C ARG A 14 -9.56 -14.85 -1.61
N ILE A 15 -10.21 -15.13 -2.74
CA ILE A 15 -9.85 -16.24 -3.63
C ILE A 15 -8.46 -16.00 -4.26
N ARG A 16 -8.14 -14.76 -4.63
CA ARG A 16 -6.84 -14.39 -5.23
C ARG A 16 -5.70 -14.43 -4.22
N ASN A 17 -5.99 -14.32 -2.93
CA ASN A 17 -5.01 -14.37 -1.85
C ASN A 17 -5.46 -15.33 -0.73
N PRO A 18 -5.49 -16.65 -1.00
CA PRO A 18 -6.13 -17.63 -0.13
C PRO A 18 -5.32 -17.91 1.15
N GLU A 19 -3.99 -17.81 1.09
CA GLU A 19 -3.11 -18.07 2.24
C GLU A 19 -3.00 -16.89 3.20
N ARG A 20 -3.40 -15.67 2.79
CA ARG A 20 -3.31 -14.42 3.57
C ARG A 20 -2.10 -14.37 4.52
N LYS A 21 -0.91 -14.70 4.03
CA LYS A 21 0.32 -14.35 4.74
C LYS A 21 0.26 -12.84 5.01
N GLY A 22 0.74 -12.40 6.18
CA GLY A 22 0.58 -11.01 6.63
C GLY A 22 0.92 -10.02 5.52
N SER A 23 0.30 -8.84 5.55
CA SER A 23 0.42 -7.83 4.48
C SER A 23 1.88 -7.54 4.10
N PHE A 24 2.80 -7.68 5.07
CA PHE A 24 4.24 -7.61 4.90
C PHE A 24 4.87 -8.77 4.10
N ASP A 25 4.54 -10.03 4.39
CA ASP A 25 5.09 -11.20 3.68
C ASP A 25 4.68 -11.19 2.20
N ALA A 26 3.41 -10.85 1.94
CA ALA A 26 2.88 -10.71 0.59
C ALA A 26 3.61 -9.59 -0.18
N MET A 27 3.94 -8.50 0.51
CA MET A 27 4.72 -7.40 -0.03
C MET A 27 6.16 -7.84 -0.37
N LEU A 28 6.86 -8.52 0.54
CA LEU A 28 8.23 -8.99 0.30
C LEU A 28 8.31 -9.90 -0.92
N TYR A 29 7.38 -10.86 -1.03
CA TYR A 29 7.29 -11.78 -2.16
C TYR A 29 7.09 -11.06 -3.50
N ARG A 30 6.41 -9.90 -3.48
CA ARG A 30 6.12 -9.11 -4.69
C ARG A 30 7.24 -8.12 -5.04
N LEU A 31 7.95 -7.57 -4.06
CA LEU A 31 9.07 -6.65 -4.31
C LEU A 31 10.34 -7.36 -4.76
N GLU A 32 10.61 -8.57 -4.26
CA GLU A 32 11.85 -9.30 -4.58
C GLU A 32 12.07 -9.50 -6.09
N PRO A 33 11.08 -9.95 -6.89
CA PRO A 33 11.26 -10.07 -8.34
C PRO A 33 11.54 -8.73 -9.03
N LEU A 34 10.93 -7.64 -8.56
CA LEU A 34 11.18 -6.29 -9.10
C LEU A 34 12.63 -5.87 -8.83
N GLN A 35 13.12 -6.09 -7.61
CA GLN A 35 14.50 -5.79 -7.24
C GLN A 35 15.50 -6.62 -8.04
N LYS A 36 15.21 -7.92 -8.26
CA LYS A 36 16.05 -8.80 -9.07
C LYS A 36 16.14 -8.30 -10.51
N VAL A 37 14.99 -7.96 -11.11
CA VAL A 37 14.93 -7.44 -12.47
C VAL A 37 15.71 -6.12 -12.59
N THR A 38 15.53 -5.16 -11.68
CA THR A 38 16.27 -3.89 -11.76
C THR A 38 17.77 -4.09 -11.59
N ASN A 39 18.19 -5.00 -10.70
CA ASN A 39 19.60 -5.35 -10.52
C ASN A 39 20.22 -6.00 -11.77
N ASP A 40 19.48 -6.86 -12.45
CA ASP A 40 19.94 -7.49 -13.69
C ASP A 40 20.06 -6.46 -14.82
N LEU A 41 19.12 -5.52 -14.91
CA LEU A 41 19.16 -4.43 -15.88
C LEU A 41 20.32 -3.45 -15.62
N LEU A 42 20.64 -3.16 -14.35
CA LEU A 42 21.77 -2.32 -13.98
C LEU A 42 23.13 -2.87 -14.44
N LYS A 43 23.25 -4.20 -14.53
CA LYS A 43 24.49 -4.87 -14.96
C LYS A 43 24.65 -4.89 -16.48
N LYS A 44 23.62 -4.55 -17.26
CA LYS A 44 23.67 -4.57 -18.72
C LYS A 44 24.44 -3.36 -19.26
N ARG A 45 25.40 -3.61 -20.15
CA ARG A 45 26.11 -2.54 -20.88
C ARG A 45 25.20 -1.73 -21.82
N LYS A 46 24.18 -2.38 -22.39
CA LYS A 46 23.21 -1.79 -23.30
C LYS A 46 21.84 -2.39 -23.06
N LEU A 47 20.83 -1.53 -22.94
CA LEU A 47 19.43 -1.92 -22.76
C LEU A 47 18.74 -2.07 -24.13
N SER A 48 17.97 -3.14 -24.28
CA SER A 48 17.10 -3.37 -25.45
C SER A 48 15.82 -2.54 -25.36
N SER A 49 15.01 -2.49 -26.44
CA SER A 49 13.68 -1.87 -26.41
C SER A 49 12.77 -2.50 -25.35
N ASN A 50 12.84 -3.82 -25.19
CA ASN A 50 12.03 -4.56 -24.22
C ASN A 50 12.47 -4.25 -22.79
N ASP A 51 13.77 -4.09 -22.54
CA ASP A 51 14.28 -3.67 -21.23
C ASP A 51 13.77 -2.27 -20.87
N LEU A 52 13.76 -1.37 -21.85
CA LEU A 52 13.28 0.00 -21.66
C LEU A 52 11.76 0.06 -21.40
N GLU A 53 10.99 -0.84 -22.02
CA GLU A 53 9.56 -1.00 -21.72
C GLU A 53 9.35 -1.54 -20.31
N LEU A 54 10.11 -2.57 -19.92
CA LEU A 54 10.05 -3.17 -18.60
C LEU A 54 10.33 -2.14 -17.48
N LEU A 55 11.33 -1.27 -17.68
CA LEU A 55 11.67 -0.20 -16.74
C LEU A 55 10.51 0.79 -16.51
N ARG A 56 9.59 0.98 -17.46
CA ARG A 56 8.42 1.84 -17.26
C ARG A 56 7.45 1.28 -16.25
N TYR A 57 7.33 -0.05 -16.18
CA TYR A 57 6.40 -0.72 -15.27
C TYR A 57 7.00 -1.01 -13.89
N VAL A 58 8.29 -0.79 -13.68
CA VAL A 58 8.89 -0.96 -12.34
C VAL A 58 8.27 -0.02 -11.30
N PRO A 59 8.14 1.31 -11.53
CA PRO A 59 7.41 2.18 -10.61
C PRO A 59 5.97 1.73 -10.37
N VAL A 60 5.27 1.26 -11.41
CA VAL A 60 3.90 0.73 -11.30
C VAL A 60 3.86 -0.47 -10.36
N GLY A 61 4.80 -1.42 -10.52
CA GLY A 61 4.92 -2.58 -9.66
C GLY A 61 5.24 -2.23 -8.20
N ALA A 62 6.18 -1.29 -7.99
CA ALA A 62 6.54 -0.82 -6.65
C ALA A 62 5.36 -0.15 -5.94
N ILE A 63 4.65 0.74 -6.63
CA ILE A 63 3.45 1.40 -6.12
C ILE A 63 2.33 0.39 -5.83
N ALA A 64 2.12 -0.62 -6.70
CA ALA A 64 1.13 -1.66 -6.42
C ALA A 64 1.42 -2.44 -5.13
N CYS A 65 2.70 -2.60 -4.76
CA CYS A 65 3.08 -3.22 -3.49
C CYS A 65 2.75 -2.31 -2.30
N ILE A 66 3.03 -1.01 -2.42
CA ILE A 66 2.65 0.00 -1.39
C ILE A 66 1.15 0.00 -1.18
N GLU A 67 0.37 0.08 -2.26
CA GLU A 67 -1.10 0.12 -2.19
C GLU A 67 -1.68 -1.15 -1.58
N GLY A 68 -1.19 -2.32 -2.01
CA GLY A 68 -1.62 -3.60 -1.47
C GLY A 68 -1.31 -3.74 0.02
N TYR A 69 -0.10 -3.33 0.42
CA TYR A 69 0.33 -3.34 1.81
C TYR A 69 -0.55 -2.44 2.68
N TYR A 70 -0.69 -1.15 2.37
CA TYR A 70 -1.43 -0.22 3.23
C TYR A 70 -2.93 -0.56 3.29
N LYS A 71 -3.52 -1.05 2.20
CA LYS A 71 -4.90 -1.56 2.24
C LYS A 71 -5.05 -2.76 3.17
N GLY A 72 -4.12 -3.71 3.09
CA GLY A 72 -4.09 -4.85 3.99
C GLY A 72 -3.90 -4.42 5.44
N LEU A 73 -3.01 -3.47 5.68
CA LEU A 73 -2.74 -2.95 7.01
C LEU A 73 -3.94 -2.21 7.63
N VAL A 74 -4.64 -1.37 6.85
CA VAL A 74 -5.89 -0.74 7.32
C VAL A 74 -6.90 -1.81 7.74
N ARG A 75 -7.09 -2.86 6.94
CA ARG A 75 -7.96 -3.98 7.31
C ARG A 75 -7.50 -4.61 8.62
N ASP A 76 -6.22 -4.97 8.70
CA ASP A 76 -5.66 -5.74 9.82
C ASP A 76 -5.77 -4.96 11.14
N LEU A 77 -5.50 -3.65 11.14
CA LEU A 77 -5.67 -2.78 12.31
C LEU A 77 -7.13 -2.68 12.77
N ILE A 78 -8.07 -2.49 11.85
CA ILE A 78 -9.50 -2.39 12.19
C ILE A 78 -10.03 -3.71 12.75
N ASP A 79 -9.59 -4.83 12.18
CA ASP A 79 -10.00 -6.16 12.62
C ASP A 79 -9.34 -6.52 13.97
N PHE A 80 -8.11 -6.03 14.24
CA PHE A 80 -7.45 -6.16 15.54
C PHE A 80 -8.30 -5.63 16.69
N GLY A 81 -8.94 -4.46 16.54
CA GLY A 81 -9.94 -3.96 17.48
C GLY A 81 -9.72 -2.52 17.93
N SER A 82 -10.09 -2.21 19.17
CA SER A 82 -9.91 -0.89 19.77
C SER A 82 -8.41 -0.59 19.97
N PRO A 83 -7.93 0.65 19.79
CA PRO A 83 -8.69 1.85 19.41
C PRO A 83 -8.96 1.98 17.89
N TYR A 84 -8.25 1.23 17.06
CA TYR A 84 -8.25 1.36 15.60
C TYR A 84 -9.64 1.23 14.97
N ARG A 85 -10.46 0.31 15.48
CA ARG A 85 -11.83 0.08 15.03
C ARG A 85 -12.73 1.27 15.31
N GLU A 86 -12.56 1.93 16.44
CA GLU A 86 -13.37 3.08 16.82
C GLU A 86 -12.96 4.31 16.02
N ASN A 87 -11.66 4.43 15.76
CA ASN A 87 -11.05 5.51 14.99
C ASN A 87 -11.49 5.55 13.52
N ILE A 88 -12.14 4.50 12.98
CA ILE A 88 -12.67 4.52 11.60
C ILE A 88 -13.67 5.66 11.37
N VAL A 89 -14.32 6.17 12.42
CA VAL A 89 -15.26 7.31 12.32
C VAL A 89 -14.58 8.58 11.81
N ASN A 90 -13.25 8.65 11.88
CA ASN A 90 -12.46 9.74 11.34
C ASN A 90 -12.35 9.69 9.80
N LEU A 91 -12.68 8.56 9.16
CA LEU A 91 -12.71 8.36 7.71
C LEU A 91 -14.04 8.81 7.11
N ARG A 92 -14.24 10.13 7.00
CA ARG A 92 -15.51 10.76 6.60
C ARG A 92 -15.95 10.44 5.16
N GLU A 93 -15.03 10.02 4.31
CA GLU A 93 -15.28 9.67 2.91
C GLU A 93 -16.01 8.33 2.75
N ILE A 94 -15.94 7.45 3.77
CA ILE A 94 -16.53 6.12 3.71
C ILE A 94 -18.00 6.19 4.11
N LYS A 95 -18.88 6.08 3.12
CA LYS A 95 -20.33 6.14 3.32
C LYS A 95 -20.89 4.71 3.35
N PRO A 96 -21.39 4.22 4.50
CA PRO A 96 -22.01 2.91 4.56
C PRO A 96 -23.31 2.91 3.72
N THR A 97 -23.48 1.87 2.91
CA THR A 97 -24.75 1.58 2.23
C THR A 97 -25.59 0.62 3.07
N LEU A 98 -26.92 0.61 2.89
CA LEU A 98 -27.79 -0.34 3.60
C LEU A 98 -27.41 -1.79 3.29
N GLU A 99 -27.03 -2.07 2.05
CA GLU A 99 -26.52 -3.39 1.66
C GLU A 99 -25.22 -3.73 2.38
N GLY A 100 -24.33 -2.74 2.54
CA GLY A 100 -23.10 -2.86 3.32
C GLY A 100 -23.38 -3.25 4.77
N LEU A 101 -24.33 -2.57 5.43
CA LEU A 101 -24.70 -2.86 6.81
C LEU A 101 -25.31 -4.27 6.96
N VAL A 102 -26.21 -4.66 6.05
CA VAL A 102 -26.81 -6.01 6.06
C VAL A 102 -25.75 -7.09 5.83
N GLY A 103 -24.83 -6.87 4.89
CA GLY A 103 -23.78 -7.85 4.59
C GLY A 103 -22.75 -7.97 5.71
N LEU A 104 -22.40 -6.87 6.39
CA LEU A 104 -21.56 -6.89 7.59
C LEU A 104 -22.24 -7.63 8.74
N HIS A 105 -23.51 -7.33 9.03
CA HIS A 105 -24.28 -8.04 10.06
C HIS A 105 -24.41 -9.55 9.77
N GLY A 106 -24.57 -9.91 8.49
CA GLY A 106 -24.62 -11.30 8.04
C GLY A 106 -23.26 -11.99 7.92
N GLY A 107 -22.16 -11.36 8.33
CA GLY A 107 -20.82 -11.97 8.33
C GLY A 107 -20.22 -12.19 6.94
N LYS A 108 -20.71 -11.51 5.90
CA LYS A 108 -20.18 -11.65 4.53
C LYS A 108 -18.76 -11.11 4.40
N ALA A 109 -18.40 -10.11 5.20
CA ALA A 109 -17.07 -9.53 5.29
C ALA A 109 -16.81 -9.07 6.73
N THR A 110 -15.54 -8.97 7.13
CA THR A 110 -15.15 -8.24 8.34
C THR A 110 -15.30 -6.73 8.13
N LEU A 111 -15.28 -5.96 9.22
CA LEU A 111 -15.33 -4.51 9.13
C LEU A 111 -14.08 -3.96 8.43
N GLY A 112 -12.89 -4.50 8.74
CA GLY A 112 -11.65 -4.14 8.08
C GLY A 112 -11.68 -4.43 6.58
N GLU A 113 -12.24 -5.56 6.14
CA GLU A 113 -12.37 -5.90 4.71
C GLU A 113 -13.31 -4.93 4.00
N PHE A 114 -14.42 -4.58 4.63
CA PHE A 114 -15.37 -3.63 4.05
C PHE A 114 -14.76 -2.24 3.94
N VAL A 115 -14.12 -1.74 5.01
CA VAL A 115 -13.51 -0.39 5.03
C VAL A 115 -12.33 -0.30 4.06
N SER A 116 -11.40 -1.26 4.08
CA SER A 116 -10.23 -1.27 3.19
C SER A 116 -10.59 -1.35 1.71
N HIS A 117 -11.78 -1.86 1.36
CA HIS A 117 -12.29 -1.84 -0.01
C HIS A 117 -12.50 -0.41 -0.54
N PHE A 118 -12.82 0.56 0.33
CA PHE A 118 -13.00 1.97 -0.04
C PHE A 118 -11.71 2.78 0.03
N VAL A 119 -10.65 2.25 0.65
CA VAL A 119 -9.36 2.92 0.78
C VAL A 119 -8.71 3.04 -0.61
N GLY A 120 -8.54 4.26 -1.09
CA GLY A 120 -7.79 4.55 -2.30
C GLY A 120 -6.46 5.20 -1.96
N ILE A 121 -5.33 4.50 -2.19
CA ILE A 121 -3.98 5.05 -2.04
C ILE A 121 -3.47 5.43 -3.43
N SER A 122 -3.33 6.73 -3.69
CA SER A 122 -2.84 7.24 -4.98
C SER A 122 -1.65 8.18 -4.86
N ASN A 123 -1.28 8.55 -3.63
CA ASN A 123 -0.15 9.39 -3.29
C ASN A 123 0.26 9.15 -1.81
N VAL A 124 1.28 9.87 -1.34
CA VAL A 124 1.79 9.76 0.03
C VAL A 124 0.82 10.41 1.04
N GLU A 125 0.09 11.44 0.62
CA GLU A 125 -0.91 12.14 1.44
C GLU A 125 -2.11 11.24 1.78
N ASP A 126 -2.48 10.32 0.89
CA ASP A 126 -3.48 9.30 1.16
C ASP A 126 -3.00 8.36 2.26
N ILE A 127 -1.73 7.91 2.21
CA ILE A 127 -1.14 7.08 3.26
C ILE A 127 -1.23 7.80 4.61
N GLU A 128 -0.80 9.07 4.65
CA GLU A 128 -0.90 9.89 5.86
C GLU A 128 -2.34 9.98 6.35
N ARG A 129 -3.28 10.31 5.46
CA ARG A 129 -4.70 10.47 5.80
C ARG A 129 -5.27 9.22 6.45
N TYR A 130 -5.15 8.06 5.81
CA TYR A 130 -5.77 6.84 6.34
C TYR A 130 -5.08 6.34 7.60
N MET A 131 -3.74 6.32 7.62
CA MET A 131 -3.00 5.80 8.76
C MET A 131 -3.15 6.71 9.98
N SER A 132 -3.08 8.02 9.82
CA SER A 132 -3.31 8.97 10.91
C SER A 132 -4.73 8.88 11.46
N ALA A 133 -5.73 8.73 10.58
CA ALA A 133 -7.11 8.59 11.00
C ALA A 133 -7.36 7.33 11.84
N ILE A 134 -6.74 6.20 11.47
CA ILE A 134 -6.91 4.91 12.15
C ILE A 134 -6.07 4.82 13.42
N LEU A 135 -4.83 5.28 13.39
CA LEU A 135 -3.92 5.26 14.54
C LEU A 135 -4.22 6.36 15.56
N GLY A 136 -4.88 7.44 15.14
CA GLY A 136 -5.17 8.59 16.00
C GLY A 136 -3.95 9.50 16.26
N THR A 137 -2.95 9.47 15.38
CA THR A 137 -1.69 10.24 15.51
C THR A 137 -1.30 10.93 14.19
N GLU A 138 -0.22 11.72 14.18
CA GLU A 138 0.38 12.26 12.95
C GLU A 138 1.34 11.22 12.36
N PHE A 139 0.80 10.22 11.63
CA PHE A 139 1.49 8.99 11.30
C PHE A 139 2.86 9.21 10.62
N LEU A 140 2.93 9.99 9.55
CA LEU A 140 4.18 10.20 8.81
C LEU A 140 5.23 10.95 9.63
N LYS A 141 4.79 11.85 10.52
CA LYS A 141 5.69 12.57 11.43
C LYS A 141 6.26 11.61 12.48
N ASP A 142 5.41 10.79 13.08
CA ASP A 142 5.83 9.80 14.08
C ASP A 142 6.72 8.73 13.45
N LEU A 143 6.36 8.24 12.27
CA LEU A 143 7.15 7.30 11.48
C LEU A 143 8.55 7.84 11.23
N LYS A 144 8.68 9.07 10.73
CA LYS A 144 9.97 9.73 10.51
C LYS A 144 10.79 9.85 11.80
N THR A 145 10.14 10.27 12.88
CA THR A 145 10.80 10.52 14.17
C THR A 145 11.31 9.22 14.80
N GLN A 146 10.50 8.16 14.78
CA GLN A 146 10.83 6.90 15.46
C GLN A 146 11.75 5.99 14.65
N THR A 147 11.70 6.05 13.31
CA THR A 147 12.48 5.16 12.45
C THR A 147 13.71 5.84 11.82
N GLY A 148 13.77 7.18 11.85
CA GLY A 148 14.81 7.95 11.16
C GLY A 148 14.71 7.89 9.64
N LEU A 149 13.52 7.56 9.09
CA LEU A 149 13.32 7.42 7.65
C LEU A 149 13.60 8.75 6.93
N ALA A 150 14.54 8.71 5.97
CA ALA A 150 15.01 9.90 5.28
C ALA A 150 13.95 10.52 4.33
N GLU A 151 13.94 11.85 4.22
CA GLU A 151 13.02 12.60 3.33
C GLU A 151 13.14 12.18 1.84
N LYS A 152 14.33 11.72 1.44
CA LYS A 152 14.57 11.16 0.11
C LYS A 152 13.65 9.97 -0.21
N VAL A 153 13.28 9.17 0.79
CA VAL A 153 12.36 8.03 0.60
C VAL A 153 10.98 8.54 0.20
N PHE A 154 10.45 9.55 0.90
CA PHE A 154 9.14 10.13 0.61
C PHE A 154 9.09 10.80 -0.76
N SER A 155 10.05 11.68 -1.06
CA SER A 155 10.13 12.31 -2.37
C SER A 155 10.32 11.29 -3.51
N GLY A 156 11.05 10.22 -3.23
CA GLY A 156 11.20 9.08 -4.14
C GLY A 156 9.89 8.32 -4.41
N VAL A 157 9.13 8.02 -3.36
CA VAL A 157 7.82 7.36 -3.47
C VAL A 157 6.80 8.26 -4.16
N SER A 158 6.75 9.56 -3.82
CA SER A 158 5.88 10.52 -4.53
C SER A 158 6.19 10.56 -6.02
N ARG A 159 7.47 10.56 -6.39
CA ARG A 159 7.87 10.49 -7.80
C ARG A 159 7.48 9.17 -8.47
N ALA A 160 7.50 8.05 -7.74
CA ALA A 160 7.02 6.77 -8.26
C ALA A 160 5.51 6.79 -8.53
N PHE A 161 4.71 7.43 -7.67
CA PHE A 161 3.26 7.63 -7.89
C PHE A 161 2.99 8.44 -9.15
N GLU A 162 3.70 9.55 -9.35
CA GLU A 162 3.61 10.36 -10.57
C GLU A 162 3.94 9.54 -11.83
N LEU A 163 5.04 8.77 -11.80
CA LEU A 163 5.41 7.92 -12.94
C LEU A 163 4.37 6.83 -13.19
N ARG A 164 3.82 6.22 -12.14
CA ARG A 164 2.73 5.24 -12.26
C ARG A 164 1.50 5.87 -12.91
N HIS A 165 1.14 7.11 -12.55
CA HIS A 165 0.05 7.83 -13.20
C HIS A 165 0.31 8.04 -14.69
N ILE A 166 1.47 8.59 -15.04
CA ILE A 166 1.86 8.89 -16.43
C ILE A 166 1.87 7.60 -17.28
N VAL A 167 2.51 6.54 -16.77
CA VAL A 167 2.67 5.27 -17.52
C VAL A 167 1.32 4.60 -17.76
N VAL A 168 0.43 4.60 -16.77
CA VAL A 168 -0.86 3.88 -16.85
C VAL A 168 -1.93 4.69 -17.60
N HIS A 169 -1.90 6.03 -17.52
CA HIS A 169 -3.00 6.86 -18.02
C HIS A 169 -2.66 7.72 -19.24
N GLU A 170 -1.40 8.07 -19.47
CA GLU A 170 -1.03 9.04 -20.51
C GLU A 170 -0.38 8.41 -21.75
N LEU A 171 -0.16 7.09 -21.76
CA LEU A 171 0.52 6.37 -22.85
C LEU A 171 1.85 7.04 -23.26
N ALA A 172 2.58 7.64 -22.32
CA ALA A 172 3.73 8.50 -22.61
C ALA A 172 5.03 7.70 -22.84
N PRO A 173 5.46 7.42 -24.09
CA PRO A 173 6.59 6.51 -24.35
C PRO A 173 7.95 7.08 -23.95
N LYS A 174 8.02 8.39 -23.72
CA LYS A 174 9.23 9.09 -23.26
C LYS A 174 9.34 9.16 -21.75
N ALA A 175 8.24 8.96 -21.02
CA ALA A 175 8.25 8.92 -19.57
C ALA A 175 8.73 7.54 -19.12
N ARG A 176 10.00 7.47 -18.68
CA ARG A 176 10.58 6.26 -18.13
C ARG A 176 11.66 6.58 -17.11
N ALA A 177 11.79 5.69 -16.14
CA ALA A 177 12.93 5.65 -15.24
C ALA A 177 14.18 5.15 -15.98
N THR A 178 15.35 5.61 -15.56
CA THR A 178 16.60 4.87 -15.83
C THR A 178 16.62 3.58 -15.01
N ALA A 179 17.53 2.64 -15.33
CA ALA A 179 17.70 1.42 -14.52
C ALA A 179 18.05 1.75 -13.06
N GLN A 180 18.84 2.81 -12.84
CA GLN A 180 19.17 3.31 -11.51
C GLN A 180 17.92 3.82 -10.77
N GLN A 181 17.15 4.71 -11.39
CA GLN A 181 15.91 5.24 -10.81
C GLN A 181 14.91 4.12 -10.53
N ALA A 182 14.76 3.15 -11.44
CA ALA A 182 13.88 2.00 -11.27
C ALA A 182 14.27 1.18 -10.02
N SER A 183 15.56 0.89 -9.84
CA SER A 183 16.05 0.23 -8.62
C SER A 183 15.80 1.07 -7.37
N GLU A 184 16.00 2.38 -7.45
CA GLU A 184 15.74 3.30 -6.33
C GLU A 184 14.27 3.32 -5.93
N TYR A 185 13.32 3.31 -6.87
CA TYR A 185 11.89 3.25 -6.56
C TYR A 185 11.51 1.97 -5.81
N VAL A 186 12.09 0.83 -6.20
CA VAL A 186 11.87 -0.45 -5.48
C VAL A 186 12.45 -0.37 -4.06
N MET A 187 13.65 0.18 -3.91
CA MET A 187 14.28 0.38 -2.59
C MET A 187 13.50 1.36 -1.71
N TRP A 188 13.00 2.47 -2.25
CA TRP A 188 12.23 3.44 -1.48
C TRP A 188 10.88 2.86 -1.04
N ALA A 189 10.22 2.09 -1.89
CA ALA A 189 9.05 1.31 -1.49
C ALA A 189 9.42 0.36 -0.35
N PHE A 190 10.47 -0.44 -0.49
CA PHE A 190 10.92 -1.34 0.57
C PHE A 190 11.19 -0.60 1.89
N PHE A 191 11.95 0.50 1.88
CA PHE A 191 12.27 1.25 3.10
C PHE A 191 11.05 1.86 3.78
N LEU A 192 10.10 2.40 3.02
CA LEU A 192 8.85 2.93 3.59
C LEU A 192 8.05 1.82 4.29
N LEU A 193 7.92 0.67 3.64
CA LEU A 193 7.12 -0.45 4.15
C LEU A 193 7.79 -1.11 5.36
N MET A 194 9.11 -1.31 5.32
CA MET A 194 9.91 -1.77 6.46
C MET A 194 9.83 -0.83 7.67
N ALA A 195 9.95 0.47 7.44
CA ALA A 195 9.85 1.46 8.51
C ALA A 195 8.44 1.44 9.12
N THR A 196 7.42 1.29 8.29
CA THR A 196 6.02 1.20 8.75
C THR A 196 5.81 -0.01 9.64
N GLU A 197 6.26 -1.20 9.22
CA GLU A 197 6.18 -2.40 10.07
C GLU A 197 6.87 -2.22 11.42
N ARG A 198 8.11 -1.71 11.40
CA ARG A 198 8.87 -1.48 12.64
C ARG A 198 8.16 -0.49 13.57
N TYR A 199 7.59 0.57 13.01
CA TYR A 199 6.82 1.54 13.78
C TYR A 199 5.59 0.88 14.43
N LEU A 200 4.84 0.08 13.67
CA LEU A 200 3.62 -0.55 14.17
C LEU A 200 3.89 -1.64 15.19
N GLN A 201 4.97 -2.41 15.06
CA GLN A 201 5.41 -3.33 16.09
C GLN A 201 5.62 -2.59 17.43
N GLY A 202 6.30 -1.44 17.39
CA GLY A 202 6.46 -0.61 18.59
C GLY A 202 5.13 -0.09 19.15
N VAL A 203 4.21 0.34 18.30
CA VAL A 203 2.87 0.82 18.73
C VAL A 203 2.08 -0.31 19.41
N LEU A 204 2.02 -1.50 18.79
CA LEU A 204 1.24 -2.63 19.29
C LEU A 204 1.84 -3.23 20.58
N GLU A 205 3.17 -3.35 20.66
CA GLU A 205 3.86 -3.82 21.88
C GLU A 205 3.60 -2.89 23.09
N HIS A 206 3.55 -1.58 22.85
CA HIS A 206 3.25 -0.61 23.91
C HIS A 206 1.80 -0.74 24.41
N GLU A 207 0.83 -1.01 23.53
CA GLU A 207 -0.57 -1.23 23.93
C GLU A 207 -0.76 -2.51 24.77
N GLU A 208 -0.07 -3.60 24.42
CA GLU A 208 -0.11 -4.84 25.21
C GLU A 208 0.55 -4.69 26.59
N SER A 209 1.54 -3.81 26.73
CA SER A 209 2.22 -3.54 28.01
C SER A 209 1.47 -2.56 28.93
N GLY A 210 0.47 -1.85 28.39
CA GLY A 210 -0.32 -0.84 29.09
C GLY A 210 -1.74 -1.27 29.48
N ALA A 211 -2.14 -2.50 29.14
CA ALA A 211 -3.40 -3.15 29.52
C ALA A 211 -3.23 -4.06 30.74
#